data_AF-X1SQF3-F1
#
_entry.id   AF-X1SQF3-F1
#
_cell.length_a   1.000
_cell.length_b   1.000
_cell.length_c   1.000
_cell.angle_alpha   90.00
_cell.angle_beta   90.00
_cell.angle_gamma   90.00
#
_symmetry.space_group_name_H-M   'P 1'
#
loop_
_entity.id
_entity.type
_entity.pdbx_description
1 polymer ?
#
loop_
_entity_poly.entity_id
_entity_poly.type
_entity_poly.pdbx_seq_one_letter_code
_entity_poly.pdbx_strand_id
1 'polypeptide(L)'
;QVNLSKDILMEDESCTNAFGQLRGIKKQGFAFTYIKWCLGSNVDELMANAKDILPERLAKVPQRIYDNTWIMVIGLVALRKFYKVYNIGKGKPLLINDESFNEAINNSINELLVELLGEKGAQPIGLTIFLETLATLAQTGRIKHGVHYATGEYGTKLYIHLEDCLAEYRKFNRETNARIEVLDKKAYLKQANEEQRQGGYVIDTLAQKWFPAHEAGEGKNRRCIEIDIAKLPFEDTSGFIEPGLKPQVDMAI
;
A
#
# COMPACT_ATOMS: atom_id res chain seq x y z
N GLN A 1 -5.33 8.44 -0.87
CA GLN A 1 -5.11 9.82 -1.39
C GLN A 1 -4.41 10.63 -0.31
N VAL A 2 -3.12 10.99 -0.47
CA VAL A 2 -2.45 11.93 0.45
C VAL A 2 -3.19 13.25 0.35
N ASN A 3 -3.92 13.61 1.40
CA ASN A 3 -4.57 14.91 1.49
C ASN A 3 -3.47 15.93 1.76
N LEU A 4 -2.81 16.40 0.71
CA LEU A 4 -2.22 17.74 0.70
C LEU A 4 -3.41 18.70 0.76
N SER A 5 -4.10 18.76 1.90
CA SER A 5 -5.15 19.74 2.07
C SER A 5 -4.49 21.10 1.84
N LYS A 6 -5.19 21.95 1.08
CA LYS A 6 -4.84 23.37 0.95
C LYS A 6 -4.51 23.99 2.31
N ASP A 7 -5.10 23.45 3.38
CA ASP A 7 -5.02 23.95 4.73
C ASP A 7 -3.62 23.84 5.35
N ILE A 8 -2.82 22.80 5.04
CA ILE A 8 -1.47 22.65 5.63
C ILE A 8 -0.46 23.66 5.02
N LEU A 9 -0.65 24.04 3.76
CA LEU A 9 0.22 25.04 3.09
C LEU A 9 -0.15 26.50 3.44
N MET A 10 -1.34 26.72 4.02
CA MET A 10 -1.87 28.06 4.32
C MET A 10 -1.53 28.55 5.74
N GLU A 11 -0.92 27.72 6.58
CA GLU A 11 -0.47 28.12 7.93
C GLU A 11 0.85 28.90 7.92
N ASP A 12 1.66 28.75 6.86
CA ASP A 12 2.92 29.47 6.69
C ASP A 12 2.83 30.46 5.51
N GLU A 13 2.91 31.75 5.85
CA GLU A 13 2.85 32.87 4.91
C GLU A 13 3.97 32.80 3.85
N SER A 14 5.12 32.21 4.22
CA SER A 14 6.25 31.94 3.32
C SER A 14 5.90 30.90 2.25
N CYS A 15 5.26 29.79 2.65
CA CYS A 15 4.85 28.72 1.75
C CYS A 15 3.75 29.18 0.79
N THR A 16 2.79 29.97 1.29
CA THR A 16 1.73 30.56 0.47
C THR A 16 2.28 31.52 -0.58
N ASN A 17 3.26 32.35 -0.20
CA ASN A 17 3.91 33.29 -1.11
C ASN A 17 4.77 32.57 -2.16
N ALA A 18 5.55 31.56 -1.76
CA ALA A 18 6.31 30.73 -2.68
C ALA A 18 5.42 29.99 -3.69
N PHE A 19 4.27 29.45 -3.23
CA PHE A 19 3.29 28.81 -4.10
C PHE A 19 2.65 29.80 -5.09
N GLY A 20 2.36 31.02 -4.64
CA GLY A 20 1.89 32.12 -5.50
C GLY A 20 2.91 32.45 -6.60
N GLN A 21 4.19 32.54 -6.25
CA GLN A 21 5.28 32.77 -7.20
C GLN A 21 5.41 31.62 -8.20
N LEU A 22 5.37 30.36 -7.75
CA LEU A 22 5.42 29.17 -8.60
C LEU A 22 4.27 29.14 -9.63
N ARG A 23 3.06 29.58 -9.25
CA ARG A 23 1.93 29.69 -10.17
C ARG A 23 2.16 30.70 -11.30
N GLY A 24 2.94 31.74 -11.06
CA GLY A 24 3.27 32.79 -12.03
C GLY A 24 4.39 32.43 -13.02
N ILE A 25 5.10 31.30 -12.82
CA ILE A 25 6.21 30.90 -13.68
C ILE A 25 5.70 30.36 -15.03
N LYS A 26 6.39 30.73 -16.12
CA LYS A 26 6.18 30.12 -17.46
C LYS A 26 6.59 28.65 -17.45
N LYS A 27 5.63 27.77 -17.13
CA LYS A 27 5.82 26.31 -16.97
C LYS A 27 6.45 25.65 -18.21
N GLN A 28 6.10 26.10 -19.42
CA GLN A 28 6.71 25.57 -20.65
C GLN A 28 8.22 25.80 -20.71
N GLY A 29 8.71 26.94 -20.21
CA GLY A 29 10.15 27.26 -20.22
C GLY A 29 10.95 26.34 -19.30
N PHE A 30 10.41 26.06 -18.10
CA PHE A 30 10.99 25.07 -17.20
C PHE A 30 10.97 23.67 -17.81
N ALA A 31 9.80 23.21 -18.26
CA ALA A 31 9.62 21.85 -18.76
C ALA A 31 10.54 21.53 -19.94
N PHE A 32 10.63 22.43 -20.93
CA PHE A 32 11.53 22.25 -22.07
C PHE A 32 13.00 22.14 -21.63
N THR A 33 13.44 23.04 -20.75
CA THR A 33 14.84 23.08 -20.28
C THR A 33 15.18 21.85 -19.45
N TYR A 34 14.28 21.44 -18.54
CA TYR A 34 14.45 20.27 -17.70
C TYR A 34 14.46 18.98 -18.53
N ILE A 35 13.52 18.80 -19.45
CA ILE A 35 13.46 17.62 -20.34
C ILE A 35 14.73 17.55 -21.19
N LYS A 36 15.16 18.66 -21.79
CA LYS A 36 16.39 18.71 -22.58
C LYS A 36 17.61 18.30 -21.76
N TRP A 37 17.70 18.75 -20.51
CA TRP A 37 18.76 18.32 -19.61
C TRP A 37 18.67 16.83 -19.29
N CYS A 38 17.48 16.32 -18.92
CA CYS A 38 17.27 14.90 -18.62
C CYS A 38 17.70 13.99 -19.78
N LEU A 39 17.41 14.37 -21.03
CA LEU A 39 17.82 13.60 -22.21
C LEU A 39 19.33 13.54 -22.41
N GLY A 40 20.09 14.50 -21.85
CA GLY A 40 21.55 14.51 -21.87
C GLY A 40 22.20 13.95 -20.60
N SER A 41 21.42 13.55 -19.60
CA SER A 41 21.91 13.07 -18.32
C SER A 41 22.27 11.58 -18.36
N ASN A 42 23.29 11.19 -17.60
CA ASN A 42 23.62 9.79 -17.38
C ASN A 42 22.61 9.16 -16.41
N VAL A 43 21.73 8.31 -16.94
CA VAL A 43 20.68 7.64 -16.16
C VAL A 43 21.27 6.66 -15.14
N ASP A 44 22.32 5.93 -15.50
CA ASP A 44 22.96 4.95 -14.60
C ASP A 44 23.55 5.64 -13.36
N GLU A 45 24.14 6.82 -13.55
CA GLU A 45 24.66 7.63 -12.45
C GLU A 45 23.53 8.17 -11.56
N LEU A 46 22.40 8.58 -12.13
CA LEU A 46 21.23 9.01 -11.36
C LEU A 46 20.66 7.84 -10.54
N MET A 47 20.59 6.65 -11.14
CA MET A 47 20.09 5.44 -10.48
C MET A 47 21.01 4.98 -9.35
N ALA A 48 22.33 5.01 -9.56
CA ALA A 48 23.32 4.69 -8.53
C ALA A 48 23.24 5.66 -7.35
N ASN A 49 23.27 6.96 -7.60
CA ASN A 49 23.17 7.98 -6.56
C ASN A 49 21.85 7.86 -5.78
N ALA A 50 20.74 7.58 -6.47
CA ALA A 50 19.45 7.40 -5.80
C ALA A 50 19.46 6.17 -4.89
N LYS A 51 20.11 5.08 -5.32
CA LYS A 51 20.20 3.84 -4.55
C LYS A 51 20.98 4.03 -3.24
N ASP A 52 22.05 4.81 -3.27
CA ASP A 52 22.88 5.11 -2.09
C ASP A 52 22.14 5.92 -1.01
N ILE A 53 21.03 6.59 -1.38
CA ILE A 53 20.21 7.39 -0.45
C ILE A 53 19.14 6.52 0.24
N LEU A 54 18.73 5.42 -0.37
CA LEU A 54 17.61 4.61 0.12
C LEU A 54 17.92 3.99 1.49
N PRO A 55 16.98 4.03 2.44
CA PRO A 55 17.17 3.39 3.73
C PRO A 55 17.20 1.86 3.59
N GLU A 56 18.03 1.19 4.40
CA GLU A 56 18.17 -0.28 4.40
C GLU A 56 16.84 -1.00 4.64
N ARG A 57 15.95 -0.40 5.44
CA ARG A 57 14.63 -0.95 5.75
C ARG A 57 13.78 -1.17 4.50
N LEU A 58 14.01 -0.41 3.43
CA LEU A 58 13.32 -0.57 2.16
C LEU A 58 13.59 -1.93 1.50
N ALA A 59 14.70 -2.60 1.83
CA ALA A 59 14.96 -3.96 1.32
C ALA A 59 13.95 -5.00 1.85
N LYS A 60 13.23 -4.69 2.93
CA LYS A 60 12.26 -5.60 3.58
C LYS A 60 10.81 -5.29 3.21
N VAL A 61 10.55 -4.22 2.46
CA VAL A 61 9.18 -3.84 2.09
C VAL A 61 8.74 -4.54 0.81
N PRO A 62 7.43 -4.60 0.52
CA PRO A 62 6.94 -5.10 -0.77
C PRO A 62 7.61 -4.40 -1.97
N GLN A 63 7.95 -5.18 -3.01
CA GLN A 63 8.71 -4.68 -4.17
C GLN A 63 8.09 -3.44 -4.82
N ARG A 64 6.75 -3.33 -4.87
CA ARG A 64 6.10 -2.12 -5.42
C ARG A 64 6.51 -0.85 -4.67
N ILE A 65 6.68 -0.94 -3.35
CA ILE A 65 7.00 0.20 -2.50
C ILE A 65 8.46 0.54 -2.72
N TYR A 66 9.34 -0.47 -2.78
CA TYR A 66 10.74 -0.28 -3.15
C TYR A 66 10.86 0.44 -4.50
N ASP A 67 10.24 -0.09 -5.56
CA ASP A 67 10.35 0.45 -6.92
C ASP A 67 9.82 1.88 -7.02
N ASN A 68 8.63 2.13 -6.43
CA ASN A 68 8.03 3.46 -6.44
C ASN A 68 8.89 4.47 -5.68
N THR A 69 9.40 4.09 -4.50
CA THR A 69 10.30 4.94 -3.72
C THR A 69 11.59 5.23 -4.47
N TRP A 70 12.21 4.21 -5.07
CA TRP A 70 13.44 4.38 -5.83
C TRP A 70 13.26 5.33 -7.02
N ILE A 71 12.18 5.18 -7.79
CA ILE A 71 11.84 6.09 -8.91
C ILE A 71 11.65 7.53 -8.41
N MET A 72 10.98 7.74 -7.27
CA MET A 72 10.81 9.07 -6.69
C MET A 72 12.15 9.70 -6.32
N VAL A 73 13.05 8.93 -5.67
CA VAL A 73 14.39 9.41 -5.29
C VAL A 73 15.24 9.73 -6.51
N ILE A 74 15.17 8.92 -7.59
CA ILE A 74 15.81 9.25 -8.87
C ILE A 74 15.36 10.63 -9.37
N GLY A 75 14.06 10.91 -9.31
CA GLY A 75 13.51 12.22 -9.68
C GLY A 75 14.05 13.37 -8.84
N LEU A 76 14.19 13.18 -7.53
CA LEU A 76 14.76 14.19 -6.62
C LEU A 76 16.25 14.42 -6.87
N VAL A 77 17.02 13.36 -7.09
CA VAL A 77 18.44 13.45 -7.46
C VAL A 77 18.61 14.19 -8.78
N ALA A 78 17.79 13.87 -9.78
CA ALA A 78 17.79 14.53 -11.07
C ALA A 78 17.49 16.03 -10.93
N LEU A 79 16.45 16.40 -10.16
CA LEU A 79 16.10 17.79 -9.89
C LEU A 79 17.23 18.55 -9.18
N ARG A 80 17.91 17.93 -8.20
CA ARG A 80 19.06 18.52 -7.52
C ARG A 80 20.23 18.76 -8.47
N LYS A 81 20.58 17.77 -9.31
CA LYS A 81 21.66 17.93 -10.29
C LYS A 81 21.33 19.02 -11.30
N PHE A 82 20.11 19.06 -11.82
CA PHE A 82 19.62 20.13 -12.68
C PHE A 82 19.79 21.51 -12.01
N TYR A 83 19.39 21.64 -10.75
CA TYR A 83 19.53 22.88 -9.99
C TYR A 83 20.99 23.36 -9.89
N LYS A 84 21.92 22.43 -9.62
CA LYS A 84 23.37 22.72 -9.57
C LYS A 84 23.90 23.17 -10.94
N VAL A 85 23.57 22.46 -12.01
CA VAL A 85 24.06 22.73 -13.38
C VAL A 85 23.64 24.12 -13.86
N TYR A 86 22.39 24.52 -13.61
CA TYR A 86 21.86 25.80 -14.07
C TYR A 86 22.03 26.94 -13.05
N ASN A 87 22.69 26.68 -11.91
CA ASN A 87 22.92 27.63 -10.82
C ASN A 87 21.67 28.46 -10.46
N ILE A 88 20.52 27.79 -10.40
CA ILE A 88 19.19 28.44 -10.29
C ILE A 88 19.06 29.21 -8.96
N GLY A 89 19.90 28.90 -7.97
CA GLY A 89 19.92 29.51 -6.64
C GLY A 89 20.84 30.72 -6.44
N LYS A 90 21.64 31.14 -7.43
CA LYS A 90 22.64 32.22 -7.28
C LYS A 90 23.47 32.09 -5.97
N GLY A 91 23.89 30.88 -5.62
CA GLY A 91 24.66 30.61 -4.40
C GLY A 91 23.85 30.29 -3.14
N LYS A 92 22.51 30.29 -3.18
CA LYS A 92 21.68 29.67 -2.14
C LYS A 92 21.40 28.21 -2.55
N PRO A 93 21.93 27.20 -1.85
CA PRO A 93 21.69 25.81 -2.22
C PRO A 93 20.23 25.42 -1.94
N LEU A 94 19.65 24.59 -2.82
CA LEU A 94 18.29 24.03 -2.64
C LEU A 94 18.16 23.28 -1.30
N LEU A 95 19.25 22.63 -0.88
CA LEU A 95 19.48 21.96 0.41
C LEU A 95 20.97 22.11 0.76
N ILE A 96 21.28 22.45 2.03
CA ILE A 96 22.53 23.05 2.54
C ILE A 96 23.81 22.36 2.03
N ASN A 97 23.83 21.04 1.94
CA ASN A 97 24.91 20.24 1.34
C ASN A 97 24.36 18.87 0.85
N ASP A 98 25.22 17.98 0.33
CA ASP A 98 24.81 16.65 -0.17
C ASP A 98 24.40 15.69 0.96
N GLU A 99 25.07 15.75 2.12
CA GLU A 99 24.74 14.94 3.30
C GLU A 99 23.34 15.25 3.83
N SER A 100 23.01 16.52 4.07
CA SER A 100 21.69 16.95 4.53
C SER A 100 20.59 16.65 3.52
N PHE A 101 20.90 16.64 2.22
CA PHE A 101 19.93 16.20 1.20
C PHE A 101 19.62 14.71 1.32
N ASN A 102 20.67 13.89 1.42
CA ASN A 102 20.54 12.44 1.55
C ASN A 102 19.81 12.08 2.85
N GLU A 103 20.20 12.71 3.96
CA GLU A 103 19.60 12.50 5.28
C GLU A 103 18.11 12.90 5.29
N ALA A 104 17.75 14.06 4.74
CA ALA A 104 16.36 14.49 4.67
C ALA A 104 15.49 13.50 3.89
N ILE A 105 15.95 13.04 2.72
CA ILE A 105 15.21 12.05 1.93
C ILE A 105 15.11 10.72 2.69
N ASN A 106 16.21 10.25 3.27
CA ASN A 106 16.25 9.00 4.02
C ASN A 106 15.26 9.03 5.20
N ASN A 107 15.28 10.10 5.99
CA ASN A 107 14.38 10.30 7.12
C ASN A 107 12.91 10.39 6.67
N SER A 108 12.61 11.18 5.64
CA SER A 108 11.24 11.26 5.10
C SER A 108 10.72 9.92 4.58
N ILE A 109 11.58 9.09 3.95
CA ILE A 109 11.19 7.74 3.53
C ILE A 109 10.93 6.88 4.76
N ASN A 110 11.80 6.90 5.78
CA ASN A 110 11.59 6.12 6.99
C ASN A 110 10.30 6.49 7.72
N GLU A 111 10.00 7.78 7.84
CA GLU A 111 8.75 8.29 8.41
C GLU A 111 7.54 7.81 7.61
N LEU A 112 7.58 7.94 6.28
CA LEU A 112 6.52 7.44 5.40
C LEU A 112 6.34 5.92 5.52
N LEU A 113 7.43 5.16 5.63
CA LEU A 113 7.37 3.71 5.84
C LEU A 113 6.76 3.35 7.18
N VAL A 114 6.99 4.13 8.24
CA VAL A 114 6.32 3.95 9.55
C VAL A 114 4.84 4.26 9.44
N GLU A 115 4.47 5.37 8.80
CA GLU A 115 3.07 5.76 8.60
C GLU A 115 2.31 4.72 7.78
N LEU A 116 2.91 4.24 6.70
CA LEU A 116 2.31 3.24 5.84
C LEU A 116 2.32 1.87 6.52
N LEU A 117 3.49 1.31 6.83
CA LEU A 117 3.64 -0.11 7.15
C LEU A 117 3.69 -0.40 8.66
N GLY A 118 3.52 0.61 9.51
CA GLY A 118 3.77 0.55 10.94
C GLY A 118 5.25 0.37 11.28
N GLU A 119 5.58 0.31 12.58
CA GLU A 119 6.96 0.12 13.06
C GLU A 119 7.60 -1.21 12.62
N LYS A 120 6.78 -2.22 12.28
CA LYS A 120 7.27 -3.54 11.86
C LYS A 120 7.49 -3.68 10.35
N GLY A 121 7.04 -2.73 9.53
CA GLY A 121 7.52 -2.55 8.15
C GLY A 121 7.16 -3.63 7.13
N ALA A 122 6.31 -4.61 7.49
CA ALA A 122 6.14 -5.84 6.72
C ALA A 122 4.70 -6.11 6.24
N GLN A 123 3.73 -5.22 6.51
CA GLN A 123 2.31 -5.53 6.28
C GLN A 123 1.76 -4.79 5.04
N PRO A 124 1.26 -5.48 4.01
CA PRO A 124 0.48 -4.86 2.95
C PRO A 124 -0.85 -4.40 3.52
N ILE A 125 -0.87 -3.11 3.85
CA ILE A 125 -1.96 -2.36 4.46
C ILE A 125 -3.27 -2.61 3.72
N GLY A 126 -3.26 -2.54 2.38
CA GLY A 126 -4.49 -2.60 1.59
C GLY A 126 -5.23 -3.91 1.76
N LEU A 127 -4.54 -5.04 1.53
CA LEU A 127 -5.12 -6.37 1.70
C LEU A 127 -5.45 -6.66 3.17
N THR A 128 -4.59 -6.25 4.11
CA THR A 128 -4.81 -6.46 5.54
C THR A 128 -6.06 -5.72 6.03
N ILE A 129 -6.16 -4.40 5.76
CA ILE A 129 -7.33 -3.58 6.11
C ILE A 129 -8.58 -4.13 5.43
N PHE A 130 -8.47 -4.59 4.19
CA PHE A 130 -9.58 -5.22 3.50
C PHE A 130 -10.07 -6.46 4.26
N LEU A 131 -9.18 -7.37 4.63
CA LEU A 131 -9.52 -8.59 5.37
C LEU A 131 -10.06 -8.31 6.77
N GLU A 132 -9.48 -7.35 7.47
CA GLU A 132 -9.96 -6.88 8.77
C GLU A 132 -11.37 -6.30 8.66
N THR A 133 -11.63 -5.47 7.64
CA THR A 133 -12.98 -4.95 7.41
C THR A 133 -13.94 -6.06 7.04
N LEU A 134 -13.53 -7.04 6.23
CA LEU A 134 -14.36 -8.21 5.91
C LEU A 134 -14.71 -9.01 7.17
N ALA A 135 -13.81 -9.12 8.16
CA ALA A 135 -14.11 -9.76 9.44
C ALA A 135 -15.27 -9.04 10.14
N THR A 136 -15.21 -7.71 10.22
CA THR A 136 -16.32 -6.89 10.76
C THR A 136 -17.61 -7.03 9.96
N LEU A 137 -17.52 -7.09 8.62
CA LEU A 137 -18.68 -7.31 7.77
C LEU A 137 -19.30 -8.70 7.96
N ALA A 138 -18.48 -9.71 8.29
CA ALA A 138 -18.96 -11.05 8.57
C ALA A 138 -19.65 -11.11 9.93
N GLN A 139 -19.08 -10.47 10.97
CA GLN A 139 -19.72 -10.33 12.29
C GLN A 139 -21.09 -9.68 12.21
N THR A 140 -21.21 -8.63 11.40
CA THR A 140 -22.47 -7.90 11.20
C THR A 140 -23.45 -8.60 10.25
N GLY A 141 -23.08 -9.75 9.68
CA GLY A 141 -23.89 -10.52 8.74
C GLY A 141 -24.03 -9.90 7.35
N ARG A 142 -23.26 -8.84 7.04
CA ARG A 142 -23.25 -8.17 5.73
C ARG A 142 -22.61 -9.06 4.66
N ILE A 143 -21.52 -9.73 5.00
CA ILE A 143 -21.02 -10.86 4.21
C ILE A 143 -21.39 -12.18 4.89
N LYS A 144 -21.58 -13.21 4.09
CA LYS A 144 -22.15 -14.50 4.49
C LYS A 144 -21.24 -15.66 4.08
N HIS A 145 -21.09 -16.63 4.98
CA HIS A 145 -20.45 -17.92 4.68
C HIS A 145 -21.23 -18.64 3.56
N GLY A 146 -20.54 -19.38 2.69
CA GLY A 146 -21.15 -20.04 1.52
C GLY A 146 -21.53 -19.10 0.37
N VAL A 147 -21.54 -17.78 0.59
CA VAL A 147 -21.76 -16.80 -0.49
C VAL A 147 -20.47 -16.06 -0.82
N HIS A 148 -19.89 -15.40 0.18
CA HIS A 148 -18.76 -14.47 0.02
C HIS A 148 -17.44 -15.10 0.45
N TYR A 149 -17.48 -15.85 1.54
CA TYR A 149 -16.34 -16.58 2.07
C TYR A 149 -16.74 -17.99 2.49
N ALA A 150 -15.76 -18.87 2.63
CA ALA A 150 -15.93 -20.21 3.20
C ALA A 150 -14.73 -20.51 4.11
N THR A 151 -14.92 -21.42 5.05
CA THR A 151 -13.85 -21.89 5.94
C THR A 151 -13.40 -23.29 5.55
N GLY A 152 -12.13 -23.58 5.83
CA GLY A 152 -11.56 -24.93 5.74
C GLY A 152 -11.92 -25.78 6.94
N GLU A 153 -11.40 -27.01 6.93
CA GLU A 153 -11.53 -27.91 8.08
C GLU A 153 -11.01 -27.23 9.34
N TYR A 154 -11.76 -27.38 10.43
CA TYR A 154 -11.47 -26.82 11.76
C TYR A 154 -11.40 -25.28 11.84
N GLY A 155 -11.85 -24.56 10.81
CA GLY A 155 -11.87 -23.08 10.83
C GLY A 155 -10.47 -22.45 10.86
N THR A 156 -9.44 -23.17 10.40
CA THR A 156 -8.05 -22.68 10.36
C THR A 156 -7.73 -21.93 9.08
N LYS A 157 -8.45 -22.25 8.00
CA LYS A 157 -8.28 -21.65 6.67
C LYS A 157 -9.50 -20.84 6.28
N LEU A 158 -9.25 -19.69 5.68
CA LEU A 158 -10.27 -18.80 5.12
C LEU A 158 -10.14 -18.78 3.60
N TYR A 159 -11.25 -18.96 2.92
CA TYR A 159 -11.36 -18.87 1.46
C TYR A 159 -12.22 -17.67 1.10
N ILE A 160 -11.60 -16.63 0.55
CA ILE A 160 -12.28 -15.41 0.13
C ILE A 160 -12.58 -15.46 -1.36
N HIS A 161 -13.86 -15.37 -1.73
CA HIS A 161 -14.26 -15.08 -3.10
C HIS A 161 -14.14 -13.57 -3.34
N LEU A 162 -12.97 -13.15 -3.85
CA LEU A 162 -12.59 -11.74 -3.93
C LEU A 162 -13.63 -10.85 -4.62
N GLU A 163 -14.29 -11.32 -5.67
CA GLU A 163 -15.27 -10.50 -6.42
C GLU A 163 -16.46 -10.09 -5.56
N ASP A 164 -17.06 -11.05 -4.84
CA ASP A 164 -18.26 -10.78 -4.03
C ASP A 164 -17.90 -10.00 -2.77
N CYS A 165 -16.80 -10.37 -2.10
CA CYS A 165 -16.31 -9.62 -0.95
C CYS A 165 -15.97 -8.16 -1.31
N LEU A 166 -15.37 -7.93 -2.47
CA LEU A 166 -15.04 -6.58 -2.94
C LEU A 166 -16.31 -5.76 -3.26
N ALA A 167 -17.36 -6.40 -3.76
CA ALA A 167 -18.65 -5.73 -4.01
C ALA A 167 -19.27 -5.22 -2.70
N GLU A 168 -19.32 -6.05 -1.67
CA GLU A 168 -19.84 -5.67 -0.36
C GLU A 168 -18.95 -4.65 0.35
N TYR A 169 -17.63 -4.79 0.27
CA TYR A 169 -16.68 -3.81 0.80
C TYR A 169 -16.86 -2.42 0.16
N ARG A 170 -17.03 -2.35 -1.17
CA ARG A 170 -17.33 -1.10 -1.89
C ARG A 170 -18.66 -0.48 -1.48
N LYS A 171 -19.66 -1.31 -1.20
CA LYS A 171 -20.96 -0.84 -0.72
C LYS A 171 -20.83 -0.27 0.69
N PHE A 172 -20.17 -0.99 1.60
CA PHE A 172 -19.89 -0.52 2.96
C PHE A 172 -19.12 0.80 2.97
N ASN A 173 -18.06 0.95 2.17
CA ASN A 173 -17.27 2.18 2.14
C ASN A 173 -18.07 3.40 1.66
N ARG A 174 -18.99 3.19 0.69
CA ARG A 174 -19.91 4.24 0.22
C ARG A 174 -20.95 4.62 1.27
N GLU A 175 -21.49 3.65 2.00
CA GLU A 175 -22.52 3.90 3.02
C GLU A 175 -21.98 4.59 4.26
N THR A 176 -20.76 4.23 4.68
CA THR A 176 -20.14 4.75 5.90
C THR A 176 -19.38 6.04 5.69
N ASN A 177 -19.23 6.50 4.43
CA ASN A 177 -18.29 7.58 4.08
C ASN A 177 -16.89 7.36 4.67
N ALA A 178 -16.51 6.10 4.89
CA ALA A 178 -15.20 5.77 5.39
C ALA A 178 -14.17 6.24 4.35
N ARG A 179 -13.21 7.03 4.80
CA ARG A 179 -12.13 7.57 3.94
C ARG A 179 -11.06 6.52 3.66
N ILE A 180 -11.46 5.26 3.57
CA ILE A 180 -10.56 4.14 3.32
C ILE A 180 -10.38 4.01 1.81
N GLU A 181 -9.13 3.87 1.38
CA GLU A 181 -8.82 3.65 -0.03
C GLU A 181 -9.27 2.25 -0.47
N VAL A 182 -10.19 2.20 -1.42
CA VAL A 182 -10.65 0.93 -2.00
C VAL A 182 -9.86 0.65 -3.27
N LEU A 183 -9.05 -0.40 -3.22
CA LEU A 183 -8.25 -0.82 -4.37
C LEU A 183 -9.11 -1.55 -5.40
N ASP A 184 -8.60 -1.66 -6.63
CA ASP A 184 -9.21 -2.54 -7.62
C ASP A 184 -8.85 -4.03 -7.38
N LYS A 185 -9.56 -4.92 -8.08
CA LYS A 185 -9.34 -6.38 -7.97
C LYS A 185 -7.90 -6.78 -8.29
N LYS A 186 -7.29 -6.17 -9.32
CA LYS A 186 -5.93 -6.52 -9.76
C LYS A 186 -4.90 -6.12 -8.72
N ALA A 187 -5.09 -4.96 -8.09
CA ALA A 187 -4.26 -4.48 -7.00
C ALA A 187 -4.35 -5.42 -5.79
N TYR A 188 -5.54 -5.82 -5.35
CA TYR A 188 -5.68 -6.80 -4.26
C TYR A 188 -5.02 -8.15 -4.59
N LEU A 189 -5.22 -8.67 -5.80
CA LEU A 189 -4.55 -9.89 -6.24
C LEU A 189 -3.02 -9.73 -6.27
N LYS A 190 -2.50 -8.56 -6.68
CA LYS A 190 -1.07 -8.28 -6.65
C LYS A 190 -0.55 -8.30 -5.21
N GLN A 191 -1.25 -7.69 -4.26
CA GLN A 191 -0.88 -7.74 -2.84
C GLN A 191 -0.92 -9.17 -2.29
N ALA A 192 -1.94 -9.96 -2.65
CA ALA A 192 -2.06 -11.34 -2.21
C ALA A 192 -0.92 -12.22 -2.76
N ASN A 193 -0.52 -12.02 -4.02
CA ASN A 193 0.62 -12.72 -4.62
C ASN A 193 1.95 -12.33 -3.95
N GLU A 194 2.10 -11.07 -3.55
CA GLU A 194 3.29 -10.63 -2.83
C GLU A 194 3.36 -11.25 -1.43
N GLU A 195 2.26 -11.23 -0.68
CA GLU A 195 2.15 -11.91 0.63
C GLU A 195 2.50 -13.39 0.54
N GLN A 196 1.95 -14.08 -0.48
CA GLN A 196 2.24 -15.49 -0.73
C GLN A 196 3.74 -15.73 -0.96
N ARG A 197 4.39 -14.87 -1.77
CA ARG A 197 5.85 -14.98 -2.03
C ARG A 197 6.69 -14.68 -0.80
N GLN A 198 6.20 -13.84 0.10
CA GLN A 198 6.87 -13.51 1.37
C GLN A 198 6.61 -14.56 2.46
N GLY A 199 5.79 -15.58 2.19
CA GLY A 199 5.45 -16.62 3.17
C GLY A 199 4.53 -16.14 4.29
N GLY A 200 3.78 -15.06 4.03
CA GLY A 200 2.85 -14.45 4.99
C GLY A 200 1.57 -15.25 5.21
N TYR A 201 0.45 -14.55 5.39
CA TYR A 201 -0.84 -15.18 5.72
C TYR A 201 -1.62 -15.68 4.49
N VAL A 202 -1.20 -15.34 3.27
CA VAL A 202 -1.80 -15.88 2.03
C VAL A 202 -1.12 -17.18 1.64
N ILE A 203 -1.92 -18.25 1.50
CA ILE A 203 -1.45 -19.60 1.12
C ILE A 203 -1.49 -19.77 -0.40
N ASP A 204 -2.62 -19.44 -1.03
CA ASP A 204 -2.84 -19.54 -2.47
C ASP A 204 -3.76 -18.41 -2.94
N THR A 205 -3.52 -17.88 -4.14
CA THR A 205 -4.33 -16.83 -4.77
C THR A 205 -5.33 -17.36 -5.79
N LEU A 206 -5.26 -18.64 -6.14
CA LEU A 206 -6.09 -19.30 -7.16
C LEU A 206 -6.76 -20.59 -6.65
N ALA A 207 -6.84 -20.78 -5.34
CA ALA A 207 -7.43 -21.97 -4.72
C ALA A 207 -8.85 -22.23 -5.23
N GLN A 208 -9.17 -23.50 -5.48
CA GLN A 208 -10.53 -23.94 -5.76
C GLN A 208 -11.19 -24.39 -4.46
N LYS A 209 -12.32 -23.79 -4.12
CA LYS A 209 -13.11 -24.19 -2.94
C LYS A 209 -14.58 -24.31 -3.30
N TRP A 210 -15.21 -25.38 -2.83
CA TRP A 210 -16.65 -25.55 -2.88
C TRP A 210 -17.32 -24.63 -1.86
N PHE A 211 -18.24 -23.79 -2.31
CA PHE A 211 -19.10 -22.97 -1.46
C PHE A 211 -20.45 -23.66 -1.31
N PRO A 212 -20.86 -24.03 -0.08
CA PRO A 212 -22.19 -24.57 0.15
C PRO A 212 -23.25 -23.52 -0.19
N ALA A 213 -24.40 -23.97 -0.68
CA ALA A 213 -25.51 -23.08 -0.95
C ALA A 213 -26.06 -22.49 0.36
N HIS A 214 -26.19 -21.17 0.40
CA HIS A 214 -26.74 -20.45 1.56
C HIS A 214 -28.28 -20.48 1.59
N GLU A 215 -28.93 -20.79 0.46
CA GLU A 215 -30.39 -20.92 0.27
C GLU A 215 -30.68 -22.06 -0.73
N ALA A 216 -31.95 -22.36 -1.05
CA ALA A 216 -32.43 -23.52 -1.84
C ALA A 216 -31.93 -23.60 -3.31
N GLY A 217 -30.61 -23.60 -3.51
CA GLY A 217 -29.91 -23.77 -4.77
C GLY A 217 -28.73 -24.72 -4.64
N GLU A 218 -28.04 -24.96 -5.74
CA GLU A 218 -26.84 -25.79 -5.76
C GLU A 218 -25.61 -24.97 -5.34
N GLY A 219 -24.72 -25.59 -4.56
CA GLY A 219 -23.42 -25.00 -4.26
C GLY A 219 -22.57 -24.87 -5.53
N LYS A 220 -21.45 -24.15 -5.44
CA LYS A 220 -20.53 -24.04 -6.58
C LYS A 220 -19.08 -23.99 -6.15
N ASN A 221 -18.21 -24.58 -6.98
CA ASN A 221 -16.78 -24.38 -6.90
C ASN A 221 -16.41 -22.97 -7.36
N ARG A 222 -15.57 -22.29 -6.58
CA ARG A 222 -15.12 -20.93 -6.87
C ARG A 222 -13.62 -20.81 -6.69
N ARG A 223 -13.04 -19.89 -7.46
CA ARG A 223 -11.65 -19.43 -7.33
C ARG A 223 -11.55 -18.43 -6.19
N CYS A 224 -10.63 -18.69 -5.26
CA CYS A 224 -10.52 -17.95 -4.02
C CYS A 224 -9.07 -17.60 -3.70
N ILE A 225 -8.92 -16.62 -2.82
CA ILE A 225 -7.70 -16.44 -2.05
C ILE A 225 -7.85 -17.31 -0.81
N GLU A 226 -6.91 -18.24 -0.62
CA GLU A 226 -6.78 -19.08 0.58
C GLU A 226 -5.83 -18.38 1.57
N ILE A 227 -6.29 -18.25 2.81
CA ILE A 227 -5.64 -17.51 3.89
C ILE A 227 -5.52 -18.40 5.12
N ASP A 228 -4.36 -18.34 5.76
CA ASP A 228 -4.11 -18.92 7.07
C ASP A 228 -4.57 -17.92 8.14
N ILE A 229 -5.65 -18.25 8.85
CA ILE A 229 -6.25 -17.35 9.83
C ILE A 229 -5.28 -17.10 11.00
N ALA A 230 -4.49 -18.10 11.38
CA ALA A 230 -3.55 -17.98 12.51
C ALA A 230 -2.38 -17.03 12.23
N LYS A 231 -2.12 -16.71 10.96
CA LYS A 231 -1.07 -15.77 10.54
C LYS A 231 -1.58 -14.37 10.28
N LEU A 232 -2.89 -14.13 10.40
CA LEU A 232 -3.45 -12.79 10.21
C LEU A 232 -2.89 -11.82 11.26
N PRO A 233 -2.58 -10.58 10.87
CA PRO A 233 -1.90 -9.61 11.72
C PRO A 233 -2.86 -8.81 12.63
N PHE A 234 -4.16 -9.11 12.59
CA PHE A 234 -5.19 -8.47 13.39
C PHE A 234 -5.85 -9.50 14.31
N GLU A 235 -6.22 -9.07 15.52
CA GLU A 235 -6.64 -9.97 16.59
C GLU A 235 -8.06 -10.52 16.39
N ASP A 236 -8.96 -9.73 15.81
CA ASP A 236 -10.36 -10.12 15.68
C ASP A 236 -10.68 -10.77 14.34
N THR A 237 -10.58 -12.10 14.31
CA THR A 237 -11.01 -12.93 13.18
C THR A 237 -12.35 -13.62 13.43
N SER A 238 -13.04 -13.28 14.53
CA SER A 238 -14.21 -14.01 15.00
C SER A 238 -15.38 -13.98 14.02
N GLY A 239 -15.46 -12.95 13.18
CA GLY A 239 -16.47 -12.85 12.12
C GLY A 239 -16.41 -13.97 11.09
N PHE A 240 -15.24 -14.57 10.87
CA PHE A 240 -15.07 -15.67 9.92
C PHE A 240 -15.27 -17.05 10.54
N ILE A 241 -15.29 -17.16 11.87
CA ILE A 241 -15.37 -18.42 12.59
C ILE A 241 -16.85 -18.71 12.88
N GLU A 242 -17.38 -19.81 12.35
CA GLU A 242 -18.73 -20.23 12.69
C GLU A 242 -18.85 -20.50 14.20
N PRO A 243 -19.88 -19.98 14.88
CA PRO A 243 -20.13 -20.29 16.29
C PRO A 243 -20.48 -21.78 16.42
N GLY A 244 -19.49 -22.60 16.77
CA GLY A 244 -19.66 -24.05 16.97
C GLY A 244 -18.41 -24.89 16.69
N LEU A 245 -17.49 -24.39 15.85
CA LEU A 245 -16.18 -25.01 15.59
C LEU A 245 -15.14 -24.44 16.55
N LYS A 246 -15.10 -24.95 17.78
CA LYS A 246 -13.94 -24.71 18.66
C LYS A 246 -12.74 -25.49 18.11
N PRO A 247 -11.55 -24.88 17.97
CA PRO A 247 -10.34 -25.66 17.75
C PRO A 247 -10.13 -26.56 18.97
N GLN A 248 -10.01 -27.88 18.74
CA GLN A 248 -9.49 -28.77 19.78
C GLN A 248 -8.03 -28.37 20.00
N VAL A 249 -7.76 -27.78 21.16
CA VAL A 249 -6.40 -27.70 21.67
C VAL A 249 -5.99 -29.13 21.94
N ASP A 250 -5.09 -29.67 21.12
CA ASP A 250 -4.44 -30.94 21.42
C ASP A 250 -3.73 -30.79 22.77
N MET A 251 -4.35 -31.34 23.82
CA MET A 251 -3.66 -31.62 25.06
C MET A 251 -2.74 -32.79 24.80
N ALA A 252 -1.49 -32.48 24.47
CA ALA A 252 -0.40 -33.42 24.62
C ALA A 252 -0.28 -33.80 26.11
N ILE A 253 -0.58 -35.06 26.42
CA ILE A 253 -0.08 -35.77 27.60
C ILE A 253 0.91 -36.82 27.08
#